data_AF-A0A5C9CK03-F1
#
_entry.id   AF-A0A5C9CK03-F1
#
_cell.length_a   1.000
_cell.length_b   1.000
_cell.length_c   1.000
_cell.angle_alpha   90.00
_cell.angle_beta   90.00
_cell.angle_gamma   90.00
#
_symmetry.space_group_name_H-M   'P 1'
#
loop_
_entity.id
_entity.type
_entity.pdbx_description
1 polymer ?
#
loop_
_entity_poly.entity_id
_entity_poly.type
_entity_poly.pdbx_seq_one_letter_code
_entity_poly.pdbx_strand_id
1 'polypeptide(L)'
;MKILRKADPNKQRELQILVHDHDFPEKPLIEQGWPSRWAAVVRLDGDQVDQEAAAIDGPGSTTEVAGWRETKDGWQSRDERHAFDLADTSSNGEPWHWLRYRHFVPTADAWRAVLKNDDQDRLDNFGKNGAAALKRPRPQLITDFCGYNAFSSAQEFDLENYYWVGDLTLGCNVKIDKLTESSELLLELNEGVHRFRCRINPNTGEAQLLRVVWLNRTEEEDELLAKATTSLRGVGSHRVEFANVDQRLCLWIDGRLIDFGSKSEYTLKEIENLGPQDEDLTPIGIAARGMNVEVSHLQIHRDIYYQSTHEQQSQDYSPLTSHQEEWSPCSTGQHLRYLLSKPAAWWESYQACRRDAQFELGPDEFMMLGDNSPRSKDSRLWENDRRAQHRHAVPRSALVGKAFFIYWPHGQPFLNGGEGFPVWYHKKIEPKRMPDGSMIAEETKTDYPDVRLPFYPNLGRMQRIR
;
A
#
# COMPACT_ATOMS: atom_id res chain seq x y z
N MET A 1 -21.25 -14.16 10.65
CA MET A 1 -20.07 -14.12 9.75
C MET A 1 -18.83 -14.31 10.62
N LYS A 2 -17.93 -15.23 10.29
CA LYS A 2 -16.65 -15.40 11.01
C LYS A 2 -15.55 -14.87 10.10
N ILE A 3 -14.77 -13.91 10.59
CA ILE A 3 -13.60 -13.40 9.87
C ILE A 3 -12.53 -14.50 9.92
N LEU A 4 -12.04 -14.91 8.75
CA LEU A 4 -10.99 -15.92 8.64
C LEU A 4 -9.64 -15.20 8.62
N ARG A 5 -8.97 -15.21 9.77
CA ARG A 5 -7.64 -14.60 9.93
C ARG A 5 -6.54 -15.63 9.71
N LYS A 6 -5.37 -15.16 9.27
CA LYS A 6 -4.14 -15.94 9.43
C LYS A 6 -3.86 -16.11 10.93
N ALA A 7 -3.80 -17.37 11.39
CA ALA A 7 -3.63 -17.69 12.81
C ALA A 7 -2.32 -17.13 13.39
N ASP A 8 -1.24 -17.08 12.60
CA ASP A 8 0.04 -16.46 12.96
C ASP A 8 0.14 -15.05 12.37
N PRO A 9 0.15 -13.98 13.21
CA PRO A 9 0.36 -12.61 12.75
C PRO A 9 1.68 -12.39 12.01
N ASN A 10 2.73 -13.17 12.30
CA ASN A 10 4.00 -13.02 11.59
C ASN A 10 3.88 -13.46 10.13
N LYS A 11 3.08 -14.49 9.85
CA LYS A 11 2.77 -14.87 8.47
C LYS A 11 1.98 -13.80 7.73
N GLN A 12 1.09 -13.09 8.43
CA GLN A 12 0.39 -11.93 7.86
C GLN A 12 1.39 -10.81 7.53
N ARG A 13 2.25 -10.45 8.49
CA ARG A 13 3.31 -9.45 8.34
C ARG A 13 4.19 -9.68 7.10
N GLU A 14 4.61 -10.91 6.86
CA GLU A 14 5.50 -11.25 5.73
C GLU A 14 4.83 -11.23 4.35
N LEU A 15 3.49 -11.32 4.28
CA LEU A 15 2.75 -11.43 3.01
C LEU A 15 2.18 -10.09 2.51
N GLN A 16 2.40 -9.02 3.26
CA GLN A 16 1.89 -7.70 2.89
C GLN A 16 2.65 -7.10 1.71
N ILE A 17 1.98 -6.19 1.00
CA ILE A 17 2.52 -5.51 -0.18
C ILE A 17 2.93 -4.09 0.21
N LEU A 18 4.14 -3.70 -0.19
CA LEU A 18 4.66 -2.35 0.02
C LEU A 18 3.82 -1.30 -0.73
N VAL A 19 3.34 -0.30 0.00
CA VAL A 19 2.62 0.88 -0.52
C VAL A 19 3.56 2.07 -0.69
N HIS A 20 4.43 2.29 0.30
CA HIS A 20 5.37 3.40 0.30
C HIS A 20 6.61 3.06 1.13
N ASP A 21 7.77 3.47 0.64
CA ASP A 21 9.04 3.42 1.34
C ASP A 21 9.69 4.81 1.28
N HIS A 22 9.92 5.42 2.44
CA HIS A 22 10.49 6.75 2.54
C HIS A 22 12.01 6.79 2.29
N ASP A 23 12.68 5.63 2.24
CA ASP A 23 14.09 5.54 1.85
C ASP A 23 14.28 5.75 0.33
N PHE A 24 13.20 5.63 -0.45
CA PHE A 24 13.17 5.82 -1.90
C PHE A 24 12.21 6.94 -2.33
N PRO A 25 12.43 8.19 -1.88
CA PRO A 25 11.56 9.29 -2.25
C PRO A 25 11.72 9.63 -3.73
N GLU A 26 10.65 10.13 -4.33
CA GLU A 26 10.59 10.63 -5.71
C GLU A 26 11.38 11.95 -5.91
N LYS A 27 12.71 11.93 -5.67
CA LYS A 27 13.59 13.12 -5.68
C LYS A 27 13.41 14.02 -6.91
N PRO A 28 13.38 13.51 -8.17
CA PRO A 28 13.21 14.37 -9.34
C PRO A 28 11.89 15.14 -9.34
N LEU A 29 10.83 14.58 -8.76
CA LEU A 29 9.54 15.24 -8.63
C LEU A 29 9.57 16.28 -7.49
N ILE A 30 10.14 15.92 -6.34
CA ILE A 30 10.23 16.81 -5.16
C ILE A 30 11.05 18.07 -5.49
N GLU A 31 12.15 17.93 -6.23
CA GLU A 31 12.98 19.05 -6.70
C GLU A 31 12.21 20.03 -7.60
N GLN A 32 11.13 19.56 -8.25
CA GLN A 32 10.23 20.37 -9.09
C GLN A 32 8.97 20.84 -8.33
N GLY A 33 8.96 20.73 -7.00
CA GLY A 33 7.86 21.20 -6.15
C GLY A 33 6.73 20.20 -5.94
N TRP A 34 6.93 18.92 -6.26
CA TRP A 34 6.01 17.86 -5.85
C TRP A 34 6.03 17.70 -4.32
N PRO A 35 4.85 17.57 -3.65
CA PRO A 35 4.81 17.49 -2.20
C PRO A 35 5.39 16.17 -1.68
N SER A 36 6.12 16.23 -0.56
CA SER A 36 6.48 15.04 0.22
C SER A 36 5.22 14.37 0.75
N ARG A 37 5.19 13.03 0.74
CA ARG A 37 4.07 12.27 1.30
C ARG A 37 4.00 12.36 2.83
N TRP A 38 5.12 12.55 3.51
CA TRP A 38 5.17 12.77 4.95
C TRP A 38 5.40 14.25 5.24
N ALA A 39 4.60 14.83 6.14
CA ALA A 39 4.83 16.18 6.63
C ALA A 39 4.33 16.38 8.06
N ALA A 40 4.95 17.34 8.74
CA ALA A 40 4.44 17.89 9.98
C ALA A 40 3.12 18.60 9.71
N VAL A 41 2.10 18.30 10.51
CA VAL A 41 0.75 18.85 10.32
C VAL A 41 0.11 19.27 11.63
N VAL A 42 -0.85 20.18 11.54
CA VAL A 42 -1.75 20.57 12.62
C VAL A 42 -3.20 20.40 12.17
N ARG A 43 -4.06 20.01 13.10
CA ARG A 43 -5.51 19.97 12.87
C ARG A 43 -6.04 21.39 12.84
N LEU A 44 -6.93 21.71 11.90
CA LEU A 44 -7.67 22.97 11.90
C LEU A 44 -8.95 22.80 12.73
N ASP A 45 -9.17 23.69 13.69
CA ASP A 45 -10.44 23.76 14.41
C ASP A 45 -11.45 24.54 13.55
N GLY A 46 -12.37 23.84 12.87
CA GLY A 46 -13.50 24.48 12.18
C GLY A 46 -14.21 23.65 11.11
N ASP A 47 -15.55 23.72 11.10
CA ASP A 47 -16.50 23.08 10.16
C ASP A 47 -16.46 23.63 8.71
N GLN A 48 -15.36 24.23 8.26
CA GLN A 48 -15.26 24.79 6.90
C GLN A 48 -14.01 24.29 6.19
N VAL A 49 -14.07 23.05 5.72
CA VAL A 49 -13.20 22.57 4.65
C VAL A 49 -13.92 22.87 3.33
N ASP A 50 -13.51 23.92 2.62
CA ASP A 50 -13.94 24.12 1.24
C ASP A 50 -13.27 23.03 0.36
N GLN A 51 -14.00 21.95 0.14
CA GLN A 51 -13.56 20.74 -0.58
C GLN A 51 -13.14 20.99 -2.04
N GLU A 52 -13.45 22.16 -2.61
CA GLU A 52 -13.05 22.56 -3.98
C GLU A 52 -11.75 23.38 -4.05
N ALA A 53 -11.25 23.92 -2.92
CA ALA A 53 -10.12 24.86 -2.92
C ALA A 53 -8.73 24.20 -3.05
N ALA A 54 -8.60 22.90 -2.79
CA ALA A 54 -7.32 22.19 -2.85
C ALA A 54 -6.71 22.07 -4.28
N ALA A 55 -7.37 22.62 -5.31
CA ALA A 55 -7.00 22.42 -6.71
C ALA A 55 -6.80 23.70 -7.55
N ILE A 56 -6.86 24.90 -6.97
CA ILE A 56 -6.80 26.15 -7.78
C ILE A 56 -5.60 27.05 -7.45
N ASP A 57 -4.98 26.92 -6.28
CA ASP A 57 -3.95 27.89 -5.91
C ASP A 57 -2.54 27.47 -6.36
N GLY A 58 -1.85 28.46 -6.93
CA GLY A 58 -0.50 28.36 -7.46
C GLY A 58 0.57 27.93 -6.43
N PRO A 59 1.87 28.05 -6.78
CA PRO A 59 2.98 27.43 -6.06
C PRO A 59 3.16 27.84 -4.57
N GLY A 60 2.32 28.71 -4.01
CA GLY A 60 2.37 29.18 -2.62
C GLY A 60 1.29 28.68 -1.66
N SER A 61 0.32 27.85 -2.07
CA SER A 61 -0.75 27.36 -1.15
C SER A 61 -0.30 26.15 -0.32
N THR A 62 -0.66 26.10 0.96
CA THR A 62 -0.39 24.97 1.87
C THR A 62 -1.32 23.80 1.58
N THR A 63 -0.78 22.58 1.42
CA THR A 63 -1.60 21.39 1.13
C THR A 63 -2.39 20.97 2.37
N GLU A 64 -3.71 21.15 2.32
CA GLU A 64 -4.65 20.65 3.33
C GLU A 64 -5.22 19.30 2.90
N VAL A 65 -5.27 18.33 3.82
CA VAL A 65 -5.85 17.00 3.59
C VAL A 65 -6.68 16.61 4.81
N ALA A 66 -7.99 16.43 4.65
CA ALA A 66 -8.91 16.01 5.72
C ALA A 66 -8.84 16.88 6.99
N GLY A 67 -8.75 18.20 6.85
CA GLY A 67 -8.62 19.14 7.97
C GLY A 67 -7.22 19.19 8.61
N TRP A 68 -6.23 18.52 8.03
CA TRP A 68 -4.83 18.62 8.42
C TRP A 68 -4.08 19.56 7.48
N ARG A 69 -3.45 20.58 8.04
CA ARG A 69 -2.62 21.55 7.30
C ARG A 69 -1.16 21.38 7.66
N GLU A 70 -0.28 21.46 6.67
CA GLU A 70 1.17 21.51 6.90
C GLU A 70 1.55 22.64 7.87
N THR A 71 2.46 22.33 8.79
CA THR A 71 3.06 23.31 9.70
C THR A 71 4.58 23.24 9.64
N LYS A 72 5.22 24.33 10.06
CA LYS A 72 6.67 24.36 10.31
C LYS A 72 7.01 24.05 11.77
N ASP A 73 6.00 23.96 12.64
CA ASP A 73 6.16 23.69 14.06
C ASP A 73 6.19 22.17 14.34
N GLY A 74 7.00 21.75 15.31
CA GLY A 74 7.15 20.34 15.66
C GLY A 74 8.15 19.62 14.75
N TRP A 75 7.69 18.55 14.08
CA TRP A 75 8.55 17.65 13.29
C TRP A 75 9.29 18.38 12.18
N GLN A 76 10.59 18.14 12.06
CA GLN A 76 11.46 18.72 11.05
C GLN A 76 12.02 17.63 10.16
N SER A 77 11.89 17.79 8.84
CA SER A 77 12.47 16.84 7.88
C SER A 77 14.01 16.84 7.92
N ARG A 78 14.59 15.68 7.65
CA ARG A 78 16.01 15.41 7.48
C ARG A 78 16.20 14.57 6.23
N ASP A 79 15.96 15.19 5.07
CA ASP A 79 15.87 14.53 3.77
C ASP A 79 17.11 13.66 3.44
N GLU A 80 18.30 14.11 3.83
CA GLU A 80 19.56 13.36 3.63
C GLU A 80 19.61 12.03 4.39
N ARG A 81 18.85 11.92 5.49
CA ARG A 81 18.79 10.75 6.36
C ARG A 81 17.46 10.01 6.26
N HIS A 82 16.56 10.43 5.37
CA HIS A 82 15.22 9.86 5.24
C HIS A 82 14.47 9.80 6.59
N ALA A 83 14.58 10.88 7.37
CA ALA A 83 14.15 10.94 8.76
C ALA A 83 13.41 12.23 9.10
N PHE A 84 12.70 12.22 10.23
CA PHE A 84 12.04 13.37 10.83
C PHE A 84 12.42 13.50 12.29
N ASP A 85 12.85 14.69 12.71
CA ASP A 85 13.23 14.98 14.09
C ASP A 85 12.14 15.81 14.77
N LEU A 86 11.78 15.42 15.99
CA LEU A 86 11.04 16.24 16.93
C LEU A 86 11.96 16.56 18.11
N ALA A 87 12.17 17.84 18.39
CA ALA A 87 13.03 18.30 19.48
C ALA A 87 12.34 19.40 20.29
N ASP A 88 12.78 19.55 21.54
CA ASP A 88 12.45 20.67 22.44
C ASP A 88 10.97 20.79 22.85
N THR A 89 10.24 19.66 22.84
CA THR A 89 8.81 19.56 23.26
C THR A 89 8.60 19.61 24.79
N SER A 90 9.30 20.55 25.45
CA SER A 90 9.73 20.43 26.84
C SER A 90 8.79 21.03 27.90
N SER A 91 7.47 21.05 27.68
CA SER A 91 6.53 21.47 28.72
C SER A 91 5.34 20.53 28.97
N ASN A 92 4.93 20.45 30.25
CA ASN A 92 3.73 19.74 30.67
C ASN A 92 2.50 20.44 30.06
N GLY A 93 1.74 19.71 29.24
CA GLY A 93 0.51 20.21 28.61
C GLY A 93 0.65 20.63 27.14
N GLU A 94 1.78 20.40 26.49
CA GLU A 94 1.91 20.62 25.04
C GLU A 94 0.98 19.70 24.23
N PRO A 95 0.39 20.23 23.13
CA PRO A 95 -0.43 19.44 22.21
C PRO A 95 0.43 18.38 21.51
N TRP A 96 -0.24 17.36 20.96
CA TRP A 96 0.42 16.37 20.11
C TRP A 96 1.04 17.02 18.88
N HIS A 97 2.33 16.78 18.63
CA HIS A 97 2.96 17.15 17.37
C HIS A 97 2.78 16.01 16.36
N TRP A 98 2.05 16.26 15.29
CA TRP A 98 1.69 15.24 14.30
C TRP A 98 2.60 15.26 13.08
N LEU A 99 3.02 14.08 12.67
CA LEU A 99 3.63 13.76 11.38
C LEU A 99 2.64 12.82 10.68
N ARG A 100 2.12 13.21 9.51
CA ARG A 100 1.13 12.40 8.79
C ARG A 100 1.56 12.04 7.39
N TYR A 101 1.18 10.83 6.99
CA TYR A 101 1.27 10.35 5.61
C TYR A 101 0.10 10.88 4.78
N ARG A 102 0.38 11.26 3.53
CA ARG A 102 -0.61 11.72 2.55
C ARG A 102 -0.32 11.00 1.24
N HIS A 103 -1.30 10.25 0.77
CA HIS A 103 -1.08 9.32 -0.33
C HIS A 103 -1.17 10.03 -1.70
N PHE A 104 -0.05 10.61 -2.12
CA PHE A 104 0.11 11.19 -3.46
C PHE A 104 0.74 10.17 -4.40
N VAL A 105 0.12 9.87 -5.54
CA VAL A 105 0.69 8.91 -6.50
C VAL A 105 1.07 9.63 -7.80
N PRO A 106 2.36 9.65 -8.17
CA PRO A 106 2.80 10.18 -9.45
C PRO A 106 2.15 9.45 -10.62
N THR A 107 1.77 10.21 -11.65
CA THR A 107 1.29 9.66 -12.92
C THR A 107 2.42 9.53 -13.94
N ALA A 108 2.18 8.81 -15.03
CA ALA A 108 3.13 8.76 -16.15
C ALA A 108 3.45 10.17 -16.70
N ASP A 109 2.46 11.07 -16.77
CA ASP A 109 2.68 12.48 -17.15
C ASP A 109 3.60 13.21 -16.16
N ALA A 110 3.44 12.99 -14.86
CA ALA A 110 4.28 13.63 -13.85
C ALA A 110 5.75 13.23 -14.03
N TRP A 111 6.03 11.95 -14.28
CA TRP A 111 7.38 11.47 -14.57
C TRP A 111 7.91 12.01 -15.90
N ARG A 112 7.11 11.99 -16.98
CA ARG A 112 7.52 12.56 -18.28
C ARG A 112 7.82 14.07 -18.20
N ALA A 113 7.18 14.80 -17.29
CA ALA A 113 7.42 16.23 -17.10
C ALA A 113 8.78 16.57 -16.47
N VAL A 114 9.41 15.62 -15.77
CA VAL A 114 10.67 15.87 -15.04
C VAL A 114 11.87 15.06 -15.58
N LEU A 115 11.62 13.97 -16.30
CA LEU A 115 12.66 13.19 -16.97
C LEU A 115 13.11 13.87 -18.26
N LYS A 116 14.40 13.76 -18.59
CA LYS A 116 15.03 14.42 -19.74
C LYS A 116 15.24 13.45 -20.90
N ASN A 117 15.42 13.94 -22.13
CA ASN A 117 15.60 13.10 -23.33
C ASN A 117 16.83 12.17 -23.28
N ASP A 118 17.85 12.47 -22.47
CA ASP A 118 18.98 11.57 -22.22
C ASP A 118 18.62 10.38 -21.31
N ASP A 119 17.47 10.43 -20.62
CA ASP A 119 16.82 9.31 -19.91
C ASP A 119 15.83 8.54 -20.83
N GLN A 120 16.07 8.46 -22.15
CA GLN A 120 15.10 7.93 -23.13
C GLN A 120 14.57 6.54 -22.76
N ASP A 121 15.41 5.63 -22.27
CA ASP A 121 14.98 4.28 -21.86
C ASP A 121 14.03 4.31 -20.66
N ARG A 122 14.15 5.31 -19.77
CA ARG A 122 13.23 5.51 -18.65
C ARG A 122 11.94 6.17 -19.11
N LEU A 123 12.03 7.17 -20.00
CA LEU A 123 10.88 7.83 -20.61
C LEU A 123 10.00 6.84 -21.36
N ASP A 124 10.59 5.91 -22.09
CA ASP A 124 9.88 4.87 -22.84
C ASP A 124 9.01 3.98 -21.92
N ASN A 125 9.38 3.81 -20.64
CA ASN A 125 8.56 3.09 -19.65
C ASN A 125 7.28 3.83 -19.25
N PHE A 126 7.18 5.14 -19.52
CA PHE A 126 6.04 6.00 -19.16
C PHE A 126 5.18 6.42 -20.36
N GLY A 127 5.33 5.69 -21.48
CA GLY A 127 4.59 5.91 -22.72
C GLY A 127 5.21 6.98 -23.61
N LYS A 128 4.69 7.10 -24.84
CA LYS A 128 5.26 7.97 -25.89
C LYS A 128 4.53 9.30 -26.04
N ASN A 129 3.52 9.54 -25.21
CA ASN A 129 2.74 10.77 -25.24
C ASN A 129 3.57 11.96 -24.76
N GLY A 130 3.32 13.16 -25.30
CA GLY A 130 4.00 14.38 -24.85
C GLY A 130 3.68 14.70 -23.38
N ALA A 131 4.67 15.17 -22.62
CA ALA A 131 4.49 15.52 -21.21
C ALA A 131 3.51 16.69 -21.06
N ALA A 132 2.47 16.52 -20.22
CA ALA A 132 1.70 17.65 -19.74
C ALA A 132 2.50 18.45 -18.70
N ALA A 133 2.12 19.71 -18.46
CA ALA A 133 2.71 20.49 -17.37
C ALA A 133 2.51 19.78 -16.02
N LEU A 134 3.54 19.76 -15.17
CA LEU A 134 3.47 19.17 -13.84
C LEU A 134 2.40 19.89 -13.01
N LYS A 135 1.33 19.16 -12.67
CA LYS A 135 0.27 19.63 -11.79
C LYS A 135 0.53 19.14 -10.36
N ARG A 136 0.09 19.92 -9.37
CA ARG A 136 0.07 19.43 -7.98
C ARG A 136 -0.82 18.19 -7.88
N PRO A 137 -0.39 17.14 -7.16
CA PRO A 137 -1.20 15.94 -6.99
C PRO A 137 -2.39 16.20 -6.08
N ARG A 138 -3.45 15.42 -6.27
CA ARG A 138 -4.51 15.26 -5.27
C ARG A 138 -4.16 14.06 -4.39
N PRO A 139 -4.39 14.13 -3.07
CA PRO A 139 -4.31 12.94 -2.24
C PRO A 139 -5.39 11.98 -2.70
N GLN A 140 -5.12 10.68 -2.62
CA GLN A 140 -6.06 9.66 -3.05
C GLN A 140 -6.06 8.48 -2.09
N LEU A 141 -7.11 7.65 -2.11
CA LEU A 141 -7.18 6.44 -1.31
C LEU A 141 -6.05 5.46 -1.67
N ILE A 142 -5.52 4.75 -0.68
CA ILE A 142 -4.60 3.62 -0.91
C ILE A 142 -5.41 2.50 -1.57
N THR A 143 -4.91 1.96 -2.69
CA THR A 143 -5.61 0.94 -3.47
C THR A 143 -4.96 -0.44 -3.41
N ASP A 144 -5.63 -1.43 -4.01
CA ASP A 144 -5.14 -2.80 -4.23
C ASP A 144 -3.98 -2.90 -5.23
N PHE A 145 -3.28 -1.79 -5.50
CA PHE A 145 -2.15 -1.71 -6.42
C PHE A 145 -1.03 -2.71 -6.10
N CYS A 146 -0.74 -3.60 -7.05
CA CYS A 146 0.34 -4.58 -6.95
C CYS A 146 1.47 -4.24 -7.92
N GLY A 147 2.64 -3.86 -7.38
CA GLY A 147 3.80 -3.46 -8.18
C GLY A 147 4.31 -4.54 -9.13
N TYR A 148 4.06 -5.82 -8.83
CA TYR A 148 4.38 -6.93 -9.74
C TYR A 148 3.66 -6.81 -11.10
N ASN A 149 2.48 -6.17 -11.13
CA ASN A 149 1.69 -5.95 -12.35
C ASN A 149 1.96 -4.59 -13.01
N ALA A 150 2.90 -3.79 -12.50
CA ALA A 150 3.12 -2.41 -12.96
C ALA A 150 3.65 -2.29 -14.41
N PHE A 151 3.98 -3.42 -15.06
CA PHE A 151 4.47 -3.45 -16.42
C PHE A 151 3.77 -4.55 -17.25
N SER A 152 3.50 -4.28 -18.52
CA SER A 152 3.23 -5.32 -19.53
C SER A 152 3.97 -4.96 -20.82
N SER A 153 4.44 -5.97 -21.56
CA SER A 153 5.30 -5.79 -22.75
C SER A 153 4.63 -5.07 -23.94
N ALA A 154 3.37 -4.64 -23.81
CA ALA A 154 2.58 -4.06 -24.89
C ALA A 154 1.70 -2.87 -24.49
N GLN A 155 1.63 -2.48 -23.21
CA GLN A 155 0.82 -1.35 -22.75
C GLN A 155 1.62 -0.41 -21.85
N GLU A 156 1.29 0.88 -21.97
CA GLU A 156 1.78 1.95 -21.10
C GLU A 156 1.50 1.63 -19.62
N PHE A 157 2.15 2.36 -18.72
CA PHE A 157 2.00 2.29 -17.27
C PHE A 157 0.53 2.38 -16.83
N ASP A 158 -0.19 1.26 -16.80
CA ASP A 158 -1.58 1.21 -16.37
C ASP A 158 -1.65 0.80 -14.90
N LEU A 159 -1.99 1.77 -14.04
CA LEU A 159 -2.36 1.52 -12.65
C LEU A 159 -3.78 0.92 -12.63
N GLU A 160 -3.93 -0.34 -13.04
CA GLU A 160 -5.20 -1.08 -13.16
C GLU A 160 -5.96 -1.26 -11.82
N ASN A 161 -5.51 -0.66 -10.72
CA ASN A 161 -5.95 -0.99 -9.36
C ASN A 161 -6.52 0.24 -8.65
N TYR A 162 -7.82 0.20 -8.35
CA TYR A 162 -8.64 1.33 -7.88
C TYR A 162 -9.60 0.94 -6.74
N TYR A 163 -9.39 -0.22 -6.11
CA TYR A 163 -10.16 -0.64 -4.95
C TYR A 163 -9.47 -0.21 -3.66
N TRP A 164 -10.17 0.53 -2.81
CA TRP A 164 -9.62 0.98 -1.53
C TRP A 164 -9.25 -0.18 -0.62
N VAL A 165 -8.10 -0.05 0.06
CA VAL A 165 -7.60 -0.99 1.06
C VAL A 165 -7.29 -0.24 2.36
N GLY A 166 -8.05 -0.55 3.41
CA GLY A 166 -7.87 0.00 4.76
C GLY A 166 -7.02 -0.86 5.70
N ASP A 167 -6.70 -2.10 5.31
CA ASP A 167 -5.80 -2.99 6.05
C ASP A 167 -4.34 -2.53 5.86
N LEU A 168 -3.81 -1.77 6.82
CA LEU A 168 -2.52 -1.09 6.72
C LEU A 168 -1.57 -1.47 7.86
N THR A 169 -0.28 -1.43 7.57
CA THR A 169 0.81 -1.55 8.55
C THR A 169 1.81 -0.43 8.35
N LEU A 170 2.09 0.32 9.43
CA LEU A 170 3.18 1.28 9.53
C LEU A 170 4.39 0.58 10.14
N GLY A 171 5.57 0.69 9.51
CA GLY A 171 6.86 0.35 10.08
C GLY A 171 7.80 1.55 10.09
N CYS A 172 8.56 1.74 11.17
CA CYS A 172 9.59 2.77 11.25
C CYS A 172 10.64 2.43 12.30
N ASN A 173 11.79 3.09 12.21
CA ASN A 173 12.75 3.17 13.31
C ASN A 173 12.38 4.39 14.17
N VAL A 174 12.36 4.19 15.48
CA VAL A 174 12.14 5.25 16.47
C VAL A 174 13.39 5.37 17.31
N LYS A 175 14.01 6.55 17.34
CA LYS A 175 15.18 6.86 18.17
C LYS A 175 14.82 7.96 19.16
N ILE A 176 14.82 7.63 20.45
CA ILE A 176 14.53 8.56 21.54
C ILE A 176 15.84 9.05 22.14
N ASP A 177 16.08 10.36 22.08
CA ASP A 177 17.27 11.00 22.61
C ASP A 177 17.03 11.65 23.99
N LYS A 178 15.78 12.05 24.30
CA LYS A 178 15.42 12.67 25.59
C LYS A 178 13.97 12.37 25.97
N LEU A 179 13.73 12.16 27.26
CA LEU A 179 12.41 11.98 27.86
C LEU A 179 12.10 13.04 28.92
N THR A 180 10.82 13.31 29.12
CA THR A 180 10.22 14.04 30.25
C THR A 180 9.22 13.12 30.95
N GLU A 181 8.62 13.56 32.06
CA GLU A 181 7.58 12.77 32.74
C GLU A 181 6.30 12.58 31.89
N SER A 182 6.06 13.48 30.92
CA SER A 182 4.90 13.48 30.02
C SER A 182 5.16 12.83 28.66
N SER A 183 6.30 12.16 28.47
CA SER A 183 6.65 11.54 27.20
C SER A 183 5.63 10.48 26.76
N GLU A 184 5.07 10.65 25.57
CA GLU A 184 4.22 9.64 24.92
C GLU A 184 4.41 9.66 23.42
N LEU A 185 4.51 8.47 22.83
CA LEU A 185 4.51 8.23 21.39
C LEU A 185 3.16 7.63 20.99
N LEU A 186 2.58 8.11 19.89
CA LEU A 186 1.30 7.67 19.37
C LEU A 186 1.45 7.29 17.90
N LEU A 187 1.00 6.10 17.54
CA LEU A 187 0.86 5.66 16.16
C LEU A 187 -0.63 5.55 15.85
N GLU A 188 -1.06 6.03 14.69
CA GLU A 188 -2.47 6.04 14.27
C GLU A 188 -2.63 5.40 12.89
N LEU A 189 -3.65 4.54 12.76
CA LEU A 189 -4.11 3.94 11.51
C LEU A 189 -5.61 4.18 11.36
N ASN A 190 -6.01 4.82 10.27
CA ASN A 190 -7.40 5.07 9.92
C ASN A 190 -7.93 3.94 9.02
N GLU A 191 -9.17 3.54 9.25
CA GLU A 191 -9.92 2.60 8.42
C GLU A 191 -11.40 3.05 8.37
N GLY A 192 -11.73 3.88 7.39
CA GLY A 192 -13.07 4.45 7.27
C GLY A 192 -13.41 5.34 8.46
N VAL A 193 -14.51 5.02 9.15
CA VAL A 193 -14.93 5.78 10.35
C VAL A 193 -14.14 5.41 11.60
N HIS A 194 -13.32 4.36 11.56
CA HIS A 194 -12.54 3.91 12.70
C HIS A 194 -11.13 4.50 12.65
N ARG A 195 -10.66 4.98 13.80
CA ARG A 195 -9.27 5.38 13.99
C ARG A 195 -8.69 4.56 15.12
N PHE A 196 -7.65 3.78 14.81
CA PHE A 196 -6.97 2.93 15.77
C PHE A 196 -5.64 3.53 16.15
N ARG A 197 -5.36 3.53 17.45
CA ARG A 197 -4.17 4.16 18.03
C ARG A 197 -3.38 3.16 18.85
N CYS A 198 -2.05 3.22 18.73
CA CYS A 198 -1.13 2.60 19.67
C CYS A 198 -0.39 3.69 20.42
N ARG A 199 -0.69 3.85 21.72
CA ARG A 199 -0.04 4.82 22.60
C ARG A 199 1.01 4.12 23.44
N ILE A 200 2.26 4.59 23.39
CA ILE A 200 3.40 4.03 24.10
C ILE A 200 3.97 5.07 25.06
N ASN A 201 4.09 4.71 26.33
CA ASN A 201 4.78 5.50 27.33
C ASN A 201 6.22 4.97 27.48
N PRO A 202 7.24 5.64 26.91
CA PRO A 202 8.62 5.19 26.98
C PRO A 202 9.23 5.23 28.39
N ASN A 203 8.65 5.94 29.36
CA ASN A 203 9.16 5.90 30.74
C ASN A 203 8.86 4.54 31.41
N THR A 204 7.69 3.98 31.13
CA THR A 204 7.21 2.72 31.74
C THR A 204 7.37 1.52 30.82
N GLY A 205 7.39 1.74 29.51
CA GLY A 205 7.29 0.70 28.49
C GLY A 205 5.86 0.20 28.26
N GLU A 206 4.84 0.80 28.90
CA GLU A 206 3.44 0.42 28.66
C GLU A 206 3.00 0.87 27.26
N ALA A 207 2.37 -0.05 26.53
CA ALA A 207 1.67 0.23 25.28
C ALA A 207 0.17 -0.04 25.46
N GLN A 208 -0.64 0.81 24.85
CA GLN A 208 -2.11 0.75 24.87
C GLN A 208 -2.64 0.72 23.44
N LEU A 209 -3.56 -0.21 23.16
CA LEU A 209 -4.35 -0.23 21.93
C LEU A 209 -5.67 0.49 22.20
N LEU A 210 -5.96 1.47 21.38
CA LEU A 210 -7.06 2.40 21.55
C LEU A 210 -7.88 2.50 20.26
N ARG A 211 -9.18 2.79 20.38
CA ARG A 211 -10.06 3.16 19.26
C ARG A 211 -10.69 4.50 19.55
N VAL A 212 -10.63 5.44 18.60
CA VAL A 212 -11.29 6.73 18.76
C VAL A 212 -12.80 6.58 18.58
N VAL A 213 -13.58 7.11 19.52
CA VAL A 213 -15.04 7.06 19.50
C VAL A 213 -15.58 8.05 18.45
N TRP A 214 -16.00 7.53 17.29
CA TRP A 214 -16.47 8.35 16.16
C TRP A 214 -17.75 9.15 16.43
N LEU A 215 -18.64 8.68 17.32
CA LEU A 215 -19.93 9.34 17.59
C LEU A 215 -19.88 10.46 18.64
N ASN A 216 -18.72 10.73 19.24
CA ASN A 216 -18.61 11.81 20.21
C ASN A 216 -18.53 13.16 19.48
N ARG A 217 -19.53 14.02 19.70
CA ARG A 217 -19.72 15.31 19.00
C ARG A 217 -19.02 16.49 19.69
N THR A 218 -18.44 16.26 20.86
CA THR A 218 -17.92 17.34 21.71
C THR A 218 -16.42 17.26 21.90
N GLU A 219 -15.85 16.06 22.04
CA GLU A 219 -14.40 15.86 22.25
C GLU A 219 -13.95 14.53 21.62
N GLU A 220 -12.66 14.43 21.22
CA GLU A 220 -12.08 13.14 20.86
C GLU A 220 -11.92 12.27 22.11
N GLU A 221 -12.65 11.16 22.15
CA GLU A 221 -12.58 10.17 23.23
C GLU A 221 -11.91 8.89 22.72
N ASP A 222 -10.95 8.37 23.49
CA ASP A 222 -10.28 7.10 23.20
C ASP A 222 -10.88 5.96 24.05
N GLU A 223 -11.35 4.90 23.39
CA GLU A 223 -11.74 3.64 24.02
C GLU A 223 -10.50 2.73 24.17
N LEU A 224 -10.20 2.30 25.40
CA LEU A 224 -9.12 1.33 25.67
C LEU A 224 -9.54 -0.10 25.30
N LEU A 225 -8.85 -0.67 24.31
CA LEU A 225 -9.05 -2.05 23.88
C LEU A 225 -8.17 -3.01 24.67
N ALA A 226 -6.86 -2.75 24.73
CA ALA A 226 -5.89 -3.62 25.38
C ALA A 226 -4.65 -2.85 25.86
N LYS A 227 -3.88 -3.47 26.77
CA LYS A 227 -2.59 -2.95 27.22
C LYS A 227 -1.57 -4.07 27.38
N ALA A 228 -0.30 -3.76 27.18
CA ALA A 228 0.82 -4.67 27.35
C ALA A 228 2.10 -3.90 27.71
N THR A 229 3.13 -4.62 28.15
CA THR A 229 4.47 -4.06 28.35
C THR A 229 5.34 -4.38 27.14
N THR A 230 6.14 -3.41 26.71
CA THR A 230 7.04 -3.51 25.56
C THR A 230 8.50 -3.34 25.96
N SER A 231 9.41 -3.66 25.05
CA SER A 231 10.84 -3.37 25.20
C SER A 231 11.22 -1.93 24.85
N LEU A 232 10.31 -1.14 24.28
CA LEU A 232 10.53 0.27 23.99
C LEU A 232 10.42 1.06 25.31
N ARG A 233 11.56 1.24 25.98
CA ARG A 233 11.65 1.91 27.29
C ARG A 233 12.97 2.67 27.44
N GLY A 234 12.87 3.91 27.91
CA GLY A 234 14.01 4.80 28.06
C GLY A 234 14.48 5.40 26.73
N VAL A 235 15.67 5.98 26.74
CA VAL A 235 16.36 6.45 25.54
C VAL A 235 16.96 5.27 24.77
N GLY A 236 17.05 5.38 23.44
CA GLY A 236 17.54 4.31 22.59
C GLY A 236 16.84 4.25 21.24
N SER A 237 17.10 3.20 20.47
CA SER A 237 16.52 2.99 19.15
C SER A 237 15.79 1.66 19.08
N HIS A 238 14.60 1.66 18.48
CA HIS A 238 13.77 0.48 18.30
C HIS A 238 13.17 0.45 16.89
N ARG A 239 13.03 -0.75 16.33
CA ARG A 239 12.17 -0.98 15.15
C ARG A 239 10.74 -1.18 15.64
N VAL A 240 9.81 -0.35 15.17
CA VAL A 240 8.41 -0.40 15.56
C VAL A 240 7.56 -0.68 14.33
N GLU A 241 6.64 -1.64 14.44
CA GLU A 241 5.64 -1.90 13.42
C GLU A 241 4.26 -2.02 14.06
N PHE A 242 3.32 -1.20 13.60
CA PHE A 242 1.93 -1.19 14.05
C PHE A 242 1.02 -1.51 12.87
N ALA A 243 0.16 -2.52 13.03
CA ALA A 243 -0.74 -2.99 11.98
C ALA A 243 -2.18 -2.94 12.45
N ASN A 244 -3.07 -2.56 11.53
CA ASN A 244 -4.49 -2.83 11.57
C ASN A 244 -4.85 -3.62 10.31
N VAL A 245 -4.95 -4.93 10.44
CA VAL A 245 -5.18 -5.83 9.30
C VAL A 245 -6.06 -6.99 9.73
N ASP A 246 -7.04 -7.38 8.90
CA ASP A 246 -7.97 -8.49 9.17
C ASP A 246 -8.79 -8.25 10.46
N GLN A 247 -9.07 -6.99 10.79
CA GLN A 247 -9.68 -6.57 12.07
C GLN A 247 -8.90 -7.08 13.29
N ARG A 248 -7.58 -6.98 13.24
CA ARG A 248 -6.65 -7.31 14.31
C ARG A 248 -5.54 -6.26 14.37
N LEU A 249 -5.40 -5.68 15.55
CA LEU A 249 -4.32 -4.76 15.89
C LEU A 249 -3.09 -5.56 16.33
N CYS A 250 -1.93 -5.27 15.74
CA CYS A 250 -0.67 -5.89 16.14
C CYS A 250 0.41 -4.83 16.31
N LEU A 251 1.28 -5.04 17.31
CA LEU A 251 2.49 -4.24 17.52
C LEU A 251 3.69 -5.18 17.56
N TRP A 252 4.72 -4.89 16.77
CA TRP A 252 6.03 -5.51 16.91
C TRP A 252 7.05 -4.47 17.35
N ILE A 253 7.87 -4.84 18.32
CA ILE A 253 9.03 -4.07 18.76
C ILE A 253 10.27 -4.94 18.58
N ASP A 254 11.25 -4.44 17.83
CA ASP A 254 12.49 -5.15 17.48
C ASP A 254 12.22 -6.55 16.90
N GLY A 255 11.20 -6.62 16.03
CA GLY A 255 10.77 -7.84 15.35
C GLY A 255 9.96 -8.81 16.21
N ARG A 256 9.69 -8.51 17.49
CA ARG A 256 8.91 -9.36 18.39
C ARG A 256 7.49 -8.86 18.55
N LEU A 257 6.52 -9.75 18.29
CA LEU A 257 5.10 -9.47 18.50
C LEU A 257 4.82 -9.26 19.99
N ILE A 258 4.15 -8.16 20.32
CA ILE A 258 3.67 -7.86 21.67
C ILE A 258 2.33 -8.56 21.90
N ASP A 259 2.24 -9.30 23.01
CA ASP A 259 1.02 -10.03 23.38
C ASP A 259 0.05 -9.12 24.13
N PHE A 260 -1.00 -8.70 23.43
CA PHE A 260 -2.15 -7.95 23.98
C PHE A 260 -3.33 -8.88 24.34
N GLY A 261 -3.17 -10.19 24.19
CA GLY A 261 -4.24 -11.18 24.33
C GLY A 261 -5.34 -11.04 23.27
N SER A 262 -6.50 -11.64 23.53
CA SER A 262 -7.61 -11.70 22.57
C SER A 262 -8.28 -10.35 22.29
N LYS A 263 -7.97 -9.31 23.08
CA LYS A 263 -8.58 -7.98 22.94
C LYS A 263 -7.96 -7.12 21.83
N SER A 264 -6.88 -7.60 21.20
CA SER A 264 -6.33 -6.98 20.00
C SER A 264 -7.11 -7.33 18.73
N GLU A 265 -7.97 -8.36 18.78
CA GLU A 265 -8.91 -8.69 17.72
C GLU A 265 -10.24 -7.99 17.96
N TYR A 266 -10.84 -7.46 16.91
CA TYR A 266 -12.15 -6.82 16.96
C TYR A 266 -13.09 -7.37 15.88
N THR A 267 -14.35 -6.95 15.93
CA THR A 267 -15.34 -7.27 14.90
C THR A 267 -16.20 -6.04 14.65
N LEU A 268 -16.15 -5.53 13.43
CA LEU A 268 -17.03 -4.45 12.99
C LEU A 268 -18.39 -5.03 12.62
N LYS A 269 -19.45 -4.40 13.12
CA LYS A 269 -20.80 -4.67 12.63
C LYS A 269 -20.94 -4.05 11.23
N GLU A 270 -21.86 -4.58 10.43
CA GLU A 270 -22.08 -4.06 9.07
C GLU A 270 -22.45 -2.57 9.06
N ILE A 271 -23.22 -2.11 10.05
CA ILE A 271 -23.56 -0.69 10.24
C ILE A 271 -22.34 0.21 10.55
N GLU A 272 -21.24 -0.39 11.01
CA GLU A 272 -19.98 0.30 11.31
C GLU A 272 -19.01 0.27 10.12
N ASN A 273 -19.35 -0.43 9.02
CA ASN A 273 -18.58 -0.45 7.79
C ASN A 273 -19.18 0.53 6.77
N LEU A 274 -18.85 1.81 6.93
CA LEU A 274 -19.36 2.91 6.11
C LEU A 274 -18.41 3.29 4.96
N GLY A 275 -17.42 2.44 4.65
CA GLY A 275 -16.42 2.71 3.62
C GLY A 275 -15.43 3.80 3.98
N PRO A 276 -14.59 4.22 3.02
CA PRO A 276 -13.55 5.21 3.25
C PRO A 276 -14.12 6.59 3.54
N GLN A 277 -13.43 7.34 4.39
CA GLN A 277 -13.67 8.72 4.78
C GLN A 277 -12.52 9.62 4.29
N ASP A 278 -12.66 10.93 4.46
CA ASP A 278 -11.61 11.89 4.10
C ASP A 278 -10.28 11.60 4.81
N GLU A 279 -10.35 11.11 6.05
CA GLU A 279 -9.18 10.69 6.84
C GLU A 279 -8.40 9.50 6.23
N ASP A 280 -9.00 8.72 5.34
CA ASP A 280 -8.31 7.66 4.59
C ASP A 280 -7.44 8.21 3.44
N LEU A 281 -7.51 9.52 3.15
CA LEU A 281 -6.54 10.24 2.29
C LEU A 281 -5.24 10.56 3.04
N THR A 282 -5.28 10.52 4.37
CA THR A 282 -4.13 10.66 5.27
C THR A 282 -4.13 9.57 6.36
N PRO A 283 -4.11 8.29 5.95
CA PRO A 283 -4.55 7.19 6.81
C PRO A 283 -3.58 6.83 7.95
N ILE A 284 -2.39 7.43 7.98
CA ILE A 284 -1.33 7.06 8.92
C ILE A 284 -0.76 8.30 9.58
N GLY A 285 -0.68 8.26 10.91
CA GLY A 285 -0.13 9.32 11.74
C GLY A 285 0.89 8.81 12.75
N ILE A 286 1.91 9.62 13.00
CA ILE A 286 2.82 9.50 14.14
C ILE A 286 2.70 10.80 14.92
N ALA A 287 2.45 10.71 16.22
CA ALA A 287 2.49 11.87 17.09
C ALA A 287 3.37 11.62 18.30
N ALA A 288 4.02 12.66 18.78
CA ALA A 288 4.80 12.59 20.00
C ALA A 288 4.68 13.89 20.78
N ARG A 289 4.88 13.78 22.10
CA ARG A 289 4.95 14.90 23.04
C ARG A 289 5.92 14.58 24.17
N GLY A 290 6.46 15.61 24.80
CA GLY A 290 7.33 15.46 25.97
C GLY A 290 8.61 14.67 25.69
N MET A 291 9.13 14.64 24.46
CA MET A 291 10.36 13.91 24.13
C MET A 291 11.13 14.52 22.96
N ASN A 292 12.43 14.23 22.90
CA ASN A 292 13.20 14.40 21.67
C ASN A 292 13.28 13.03 20.99
N VAL A 293 12.77 12.95 19.77
CA VAL A 293 12.63 11.70 19.03
C VAL A 293 12.87 11.91 17.54
N GLU A 294 13.58 10.98 16.93
CA GLU A 294 13.74 10.85 15.49
C GLU A 294 12.94 9.63 15.01
N VAL A 295 12.23 9.78 13.89
CA VAL A 295 11.64 8.65 13.15
C VAL A 295 12.24 8.55 11.77
N SER A 296 12.61 7.33 11.35
CA SER A 296 13.27 7.07 10.06
C SER A 296 12.86 5.73 9.48
N HIS A 297 13.24 5.45 8.23
CA HIS A 297 12.93 4.18 7.54
C HIS A 297 11.43 3.85 7.57
N LEU A 298 10.62 4.87 7.29
CA LEU A 298 9.15 4.81 7.29
C LEU A 298 8.70 3.98 6.09
N GLN A 299 8.00 2.89 6.39
CA GLN A 299 7.44 1.98 5.40
C GLN A 299 5.96 1.75 5.69
N ILE A 300 5.16 1.72 4.63
CA ILE A 300 3.74 1.44 4.68
C ILE A 300 3.48 0.20 3.85
N HIS A 301 2.81 -0.76 4.46
CA HIS A 301 2.38 -1.99 3.81
C HIS A 301 0.87 -2.12 3.91
N ARG A 302 0.28 -2.90 2.99
CA ARG A 302 -1.13 -3.28 3.01
C ARG A 302 -1.31 -4.78 2.87
N ASP A 303 -2.43 -5.31 3.35
CA ASP A 303 -2.77 -6.70 3.05
C ASP A 303 -3.20 -6.92 1.60
N ILE A 304 -3.25 -8.18 1.20
CA ILE A 304 -3.79 -8.61 -0.09
C ILE A 304 -5.31 -8.45 -0.09
N TYR A 305 -5.81 -7.63 -0.99
CA TYR A 305 -7.24 -7.37 -1.13
C TYR A 305 -7.87 -8.31 -2.16
N TYR A 306 -8.76 -9.19 -1.70
CA TYR A 306 -9.51 -10.11 -2.54
C TYR A 306 -10.86 -9.51 -2.94
N GLN A 307 -11.10 -9.34 -4.24
CA GLN A 307 -12.40 -8.94 -4.78
C GLN A 307 -13.38 -10.11 -4.84
N SER A 308 -14.69 -9.84 -4.78
CA SER A 308 -15.74 -10.86 -4.98
C SER A 308 -15.99 -11.20 -6.46
N THR A 309 -15.12 -10.75 -7.37
CA THR A 309 -15.16 -11.09 -8.80
C THR A 309 -15.12 -12.59 -8.99
N HIS A 310 -16.03 -13.12 -9.82
CA HIS A 310 -16.16 -14.55 -10.05
C HIS A 310 -16.60 -14.83 -11.48
N GLU A 311 -16.20 -15.98 -12.02
CA GLU A 311 -16.67 -16.45 -13.31
C GLU A 311 -18.19 -16.70 -13.24
N GLN A 312 -18.96 -15.99 -14.08
CA GLN A 312 -20.40 -16.18 -14.19
C GLN A 312 -20.68 -17.44 -15.04
N GLN A 313 -21.59 -18.31 -14.59
CA GLN A 313 -22.00 -19.46 -15.40
C GLN A 313 -22.70 -18.97 -16.66
N SER A 314 -22.15 -19.30 -17.83
CA SER A 314 -22.72 -19.03 -19.14
C SER A 314 -23.96 -19.90 -19.47
N GLN A 315 -24.84 -20.17 -18.50
CA GLN A 315 -26.09 -20.89 -18.81
C GLN A 315 -27.13 -19.99 -19.50
N ASP A 316 -26.95 -18.66 -19.50
CA ASP A 316 -27.82 -17.69 -20.18
C ASP A 316 -27.11 -16.91 -21.30
N TYR A 317 -26.13 -17.52 -21.99
CA TYR A 317 -25.59 -16.90 -23.21
C TYR A 317 -26.54 -17.15 -24.39
N SER A 318 -27.50 -16.23 -24.59
CA SER A 318 -28.19 -16.09 -25.87
C SER A 318 -27.25 -15.34 -26.84
N PRO A 319 -26.79 -15.94 -27.94
CA PRO A 319 -25.84 -15.30 -28.88
C PRO A 319 -26.48 -14.18 -29.73
N LEU A 320 -27.71 -13.74 -29.39
CA LEU A 320 -28.50 -12.77 -30.17
C LEU A 320 -28.84 -11.48 -29.43
N THR A 321 -28.41 -11.28 -28.19
CA THR A 321 -28.48 -9.96 -27.55
C THR A 321 -27.13 -9.27 -27.69
N SER A 322 -26.99 -8.48 -28.76
CA SER A 322 -26.09 -7.34 -28.73
C SER A 322 -26.49 -6.50 -27.53
N HIS A 323 -25.75 -6.62 -26.43
CA HIS A 323 -25.94 -5.79 -25.26
C HIS A 323 -25.80 -4.34 -25.72
N GLN A 324 -26.92 -3.61 -25.78
CA GLN A 324 -26.85 -2.23 -25.33
C GLN A 324 -26.35 -2.34 -23.89
N GLU A 325 -25.06 -2.14 -23.69
CA GLU A 325 -24.49 -1.95 -22.37
C GLU A 325 -25.23 -0.73 -21.79
N GLU A 326 -26.28 -0.98 -21.02
CA GLU A 326 -26.80 0.03 -20.10
C GLU A 326 -25.59 0.47 -19.28
N TRP A 327 -25.21 1.73 -19.45
CA TRP A 327 -24.11 2.35 -18.74
C TRP A 327 -24.26 2.04 -17.25
N SER A 328 -23.38 1.21 -16.73
CA SER A 328 -23.23 0.99 -15.30
C SER A 328 -22.21 2.01 -14.80
N PRO A 329 -22.38 2.61 -13.61
CA PRO A 329 -21.35 3.43 -12.98
C PRO A 329 -19.98 2.73 -12.87
N CYS A 330 -19.94 1.40 -13.03
CA CYS A 330 -18.76 0.57 -12.95
C CYS A 330 -18.39 -0.13 -14.27
N SER A 331 -18.98 0.25 -15.41
CA SER A 331 -18.62 -0.35 -16.71
C SER A 331 -17.19 -0.02 -17.13
N THR A 332 -16.54 0.94 -16.47
CA THR A 332 -15.10 1.17 -16.60
C THR A 332 -14.45 1.37 -15.23
N GLY A 333 -13.45 0.55 -14.89
CA GLY A 333 -12.59 0.76 -13.71
C GLY A 333 -11.95 2.17 -13.63
N GLN A 334 -11.91 2.85 -14.78
CA GLN A 334 -11.53 4.25 -14.91
C GLN A 334 -12.39 5.21 -14.07
N HIS A 335 -13.69 4.92 -13.87
CA HIS A 335 -14.57 5.76 -13.05
C HIS A 335 -14.20 5.74 -11.58
N LEU A 336 -14.06 4.54 -10.98
CA LEU A 336 -13.61 4.42 -9.58
C LEU A 336 -12.23 5.05 -9.38
N ARG A 337 -11.33 4.90 -10.35
CA ARG A 337 -10.02 5.53 -10.30
C ARG A 337 -10.10 7.06 -10.27
N TYR A 338 -10.98 7.68 -11.04
CA TYR A 338 -11.21 9.12 -11.01
C TYR A 338 -11.73 9.61 -9.64
N LEU A 339 -12.43 8.75 -8.91
CA LEU A 339 -13.02 9.06 -7.61
C LEU A 339 -12.09 8.80 -6.41
N LEU A 340 -10.87 8.31 -6.61
CA LEU A 340 -9.98 7.98 -5.48
C LEU A 340 -9.62 9.18 -4.59
N SER A 341 -9.76 10.42 -5.07
CA SER A 341 -9.59 11.63 -4.24
C SER A 341 -10.91 12.13 -3.62
N LYS A 342 -12.01 11.36 -3.72
CA LYS A 342 -13.36 11.72 -3.27
C LYS A 342 -13.99 10.52 -2.53
N PRO A 343 -13.60 10.23 -1.28
CA PRO A 343 -13.95 8.98 -0.58
C PRO A 343 -15.45 8.67 -0.56
N ALA A 344 -16.30 9.65 -0.24
CA ALA A 344 -17.75 9.45 -0.21
C ALA A 344 -18.34 9.08 -1.59
N ALA A 345 -17.93 9.77 -2.65
CA ALA A 345 -18.39 9.48 -4.02
C ALA A 345 -17.84 8.15 -4.54
N TRP A 346 -16.60 7.82 -4.17
CA TRP A 346 -16.00 6.51 -4.45
C TRP A 346 -16.82 5.40 -3.79
N TRP A 347 -17.16 5.56 -2.51
CA TRP A 347 -17.93 4.58 -1.76
C TRP A 347 -19.32 4.36 -2.33
N GLU A 348 -20.05 5.44 -2.66
CA GLU A 348 -21.35 5.36 -3.31
C GLU A 348 -21.28 4.57 -4.62
N SER A 349 -20.28 4.87 -5.46
CA SER A 349 -20.06 4.17 -6.73
C SER A 349 -19.69 2.70 -6.52
N TYR A 350 -18.83 2.40 -5.55
CA TYR A 350 -18.46 1.02 -5.20
C TYR A 350 -19.65 0.22 -4.68
N GLN A 351 -20.46 0.79 -3.78
CA GLN A 351 -21.65 0.15 -3.20
C GLN A 351 -22.70 -0.18 -4.27
N ALA A 352 -22.86 0.68 -5.28
CA ALA A 352 -23.78 0.44 -6.39
C ALA A 352 -23.42 -0.82 -7.22
N CYS A 353 -22.18 -1.29 -7.14
CA CYS A 353 -21.67 -2.35 -7.99
C CYS A 353 -21.11 -3.55 -7.23
N ARG A 354 -20.89 -3.44 -5.92
CA ARG A 354 -20.44 -4.56 -5.10
C ARG A 354 -21.45 -5.70 -5.24
N ARG A 355 -20.93 -6.92 -5.41
CA ARG A 355 -21.75 -8.14 -5.44
C ARG A 355 -21.18 -9.16 -4.48
N ASP A 356 -22.05 -9.91 -3.86
CA ASP A 356 -21.63 -11.06 -3.08
C ASP A 356 -21.27 -12.21 -4.01
N ALA A 357 -20.26 -12.98 -3.63
CA ALA A 357 -19.91 -14.25 -4.27
C ALA A 357 -19.96 -15.35 -3.23
N GLN A 358 -20.79 -16.36 -3.48
CA GLN A 358 -20.96 -17.51 -2.61
C GLN A 358 -20.48 -18.76 -3.34
N PHE A 359 -19.65 -19.54 -2.66
CA PHE A 359 -19.03 -20.74 -3.19
C PHE A 359 -19.36 -21.91 -2.28
N GLU A 360 -20.18 -22.84 -2.74
CA GLU A 360 -20.48 -24.07 -2.02
C GLU A 360 -19.32 -25.06 -2.15
N LEU A 361 -18.90 -25.67 -1.05
CA LEU A 361 -17.84 -26.68 -1.03
C LEU A 361 -18.37 -28.00 -0.49
N GLY A 362 -17.97 -29.10 -1.13
CA GLY A 362 -18.15 -30.44 -0.60
C GLY A 362 -17.24 -30.74 0.60
N PRO A 363 -17.44 -31.88 1.29
CA PRO A 363 -16.69 -32.23 2.51
C PRO A 363 -15.17 -32.32 2.37
N ASP A 364 -14.68 -32.63 1.17
CA ASP A 364 -13.26 -32.80 0.84
C ASP A 364 -12.82 -31.85 -0.28
N GLU A 365 -13.44 -30.69 -0.34
CA GLU A 365 -13.16 -29.65 -1.32
C GLU A 365 -12.61 -28.39 -0.67
N PHE A 366 -11.75 -27.71 -1.41
CA PHE A 366 -11.03 -26.54 -0.94
C PHE A 366 -11.07 -25.44 -1.98
N MET A 367 -11.28 -24.20 -1.55
CA MET A 367 -10.98 -23.04 -2.38
C MET A 367 -9.49 -22.71 -2.29
N MET A 368 -8.86 -22.49 -3.45
CA MET A 368 -7.49 -22.00 -3.56
C MET A 368 -7.53 -20.51 -3.91
N LEU A 369 -7.16 -19.68 -2.95
CA LEU A 369 -6.97 -18.24 -3.14
C LEU A 369 -5.49 -17.99 -3.37
N GLY A 370 -5.16 -17.44 -4.53
CA GLY A 370 -3.78 -17.18 -4.95
C GLY A 370 -3.33 -15.78 -4.53
N ASP A 371 -2.10 -15.66 -4.06
CA ASP A 371 -1.49 -14.41 -3.59
C ASP A 371 -0.45 -13.83 -4.57
N ASN A 372 -0.23 -14.47 -5.73
CA ASN A 372 0.86 -14.11 -6.65
C ASN A 372 0.68 -12.72 -7.28
N SER A 373 -0.48 -12.45 -7.89
CA SER A 373 -0.86 -11.10 -8.33
C SER A 373 -2.33 -11.04 -8.74
N PRO A 374 -2.96 -9.84 -8.76
CA PRO A 374 -4.30 -9.64 -9.31
C PRO A 374 -4.51 -10.11 -10.77
N ARG A 375 -3.42 -10.33 -11.53
CA ARG A 375 -3.50 -10.86 -12.92
C ARG A 375 -3.56 -12.39 -12.98
N SER A 376 -3.38 -13.07 -11.85
CA SER A 376 -3.48 -14.53 -11.78
C SER A 376 -4.91 -14.94 -11.42
N LYS A 377 -5.53 -15.79 -12.24
CA LYS A 377 -6.84 -16.38 -11.90
C LYS A 377 -6.67 -17.37 -10.73
N ASP A 378 -7.59 -17.32 -9.78
CA ASP A 378 -7.71 -18.30 -8.70
C ASP A 378 -9.09 -18.99 -8.73
N SER A 379 -9.42 -19.77 -7.70
CA SER A 379 -10.68 -20.52 -7.60
C SER A 379 -11.94 -19.71 -7.91
N ARG A 380 -11.96 -18.39 -7.65
CA ARG A 380 -13.11 -17.54 -7.96
C ARG A 380 -13.32 -17.40 -9.47
N LEU A 381 -12.23 -17.36 -10.23
CA LEU A 381 -12.15 -16.97 -11.65
C LEU A 381 -11.82 -18.13 -12.59
N TRP A 382 -11.57 -19.34 -12.08
CA TRP A 382 -11.32 -20.50 -12.94
C TRP A 382 -12.55 -20.92 -13.73
N GLU A 383 -12.31 -21.18 -15.02
CA GLU A 383 -13.21 -21.87 -15.93
C GLU A 383 -13.34 -23.36 -15.54
N ASN A 384 -14.35 -24.05 -16.08
CA ASN A 384 -14.62 -25.45 -15.72
C ASN A 384 -14.22 -26.46 -16.80
N ASP A 385 -13.15 -26.22 -17.55
CA ASP A 385 -12.67 -27.15 -18.60
C ASP A 385 -12.36 -28.56 -18.06
N ARG A 386 -11.99 -28.63 -16.78
CA ARG A 386 -11.77 -29.89 -16.05
C ARG A 386 -13.04 -30.67 -15.71
N ARG A 387 -14.23 -30.11 -15.99
CA ARG A 387 -15.56 -30.69 -15.73
C ARG A 387 -15.73 -31.13 -14.26
N ALA A 388 -15.24 -30.32 -13.34
CA ALA A 388 -15.43 -30.56 -11.91
C ALA A 388 -16.89 -30.30 -11.52
N GLN A 389 -17.38 -31.00 -10.48
CA GLN A 389 -18.69 -30.74 -9.89
C GLN A 389 -18.83 -29.28 -9.44
N HIS A 390 -17.81 -28.78 -8.72
CA HIS A 390 -17.70 -27.38 -8.34
C HIS A 390 -16.46 -26.77 -9.02
N ARG A 391 -16.69 -25.87 -9.99
CA ARG A 391 -15.63 -25.26 -10.81
C ARG A 391 -14.54 -24.55 -10.01
N HIS A 392 -14.91 -24.00 -8.85
CA HIS A 392 -14.08 -23.24 -7.93
C HIS A 392 -13.36 -24.12 -6.90
N ALA A 393 -13.62 -25.43 -6.88
CA ALA A 393 -13.18 -26.28 -5.78
C ALA A 393 -12.07 -27.26 -6.19
N VAL A 394 -11.01 -27.34 -5.40
CA VAL A 394 -9.96 -28.35 -5.56
C VAL A 394 -10.27 -29.52 -4.63
N PRO A 395 -10.42 -30.75 -5.14
CA PRO A 395 -10.64 -31.91 -4.29
C PRO A 395 -9.37 -32.22 -3.49
N ARG A 396 -9.53 -32.76 -2.27
CA ARG A 396 -8.43 -33.19 -1.40
C ARG A 396 -7.44 -34.10 -2.11
N SER A 397 -7.90 -34.97 -3.00
CA SER A 397 -7.06 -35.90 -3.76
C SER A 397 -6.07 -35.21 -4.70
N ALA A 398 -6.31 -33.95 -5.07
CA ALA A 398 -5.38 -33.14 -5.85
C ALA A 398 -4.30 -32.44 -4.98
N LEU A 399 -4.45 -32.47 -3.65
CA LEU A 399 -3.46 -31.91 -2.72
C LEU A 399 -2.38 -32.95 -2.39
N VAL A 400 -1.31 -32.94 -3.17
CA VAL A 400 -0.22 -33.93 -3.09
C VAL A 400 0.79 -33.69 -1.96
N GLY A 401 0.76 -32.52 -1.32
CA GLY A 401 1.64 -32.22 -0.18
C GLY A 401 1.85 -30.73 0.04
N LYS A 402 2.70 -30.41 1.02
CA LYS A 402 3.13 -29.02 1.27
C LYS A 402 4.33 -28.71 0.38
N ALA A 403 4.34 -27.51 -0.20
CA ALA A 403 5.55 -26.97 -0.80
C ALA A 403 6.68 -27.01 0.24
N PHE A 404 7.82 -27.59 -0.14
CA PHE A 404 8.94 -27.87 0.77
C PHE A 404 10.11 -26.90 0.59
N PHE A 405 10.26 -26.34 -0.62
CA PHE A 405 11.47 -25.61 -0.99
C PHE A 405 11.18 -24.55 -2.05
N ILE A 406 11.70 -23.35 -1.85
CA ILE A 406 11.79 -22.32 -2.88
C ILE A 406 13.17 -22.41 -3.51
N TYR A 407 13.21 -22.66 -4.81
CA TYR A 407 14.45 -22.74 -5.59
C TYR A 407 14.51 -21.57 -6.59
N TRP A 408 15.29 -20.54 -6.27
CA TRP A 408 15.50 -19.38 -7.15
C TRP A 408 16.96 -18.87 -7.14
N PRO A 409 17.93 -19.65 -7.65
CA PRO A 409 19.32 -19.22 -7.69
C PRO A 409 19.57 -18.34 -8.92
N HIS A 410 19.10 -17.10 -8.90
CA HIS A 410 19.61 -16.12 -9.86
C HIS A 410 21.09 -15.81 -9.53
N GLY A 411 21.88 -15.51 -10.56
CA GLY A 411 23.28 -15.12 -10.38
C GLY A 411 23.37 -13.71 -9.80
N GLN A 412 24.21 -13.54 -8.77
CA GLN A 412 24.58 -12.22 -8.24
C GLN A 412 25.94 -11.82 -8.84
N PRO A 413 25.99 -10.86 -9.77
CA PRO A 413 27.23 -10.43 -10.38
C PRO A 413 28.20 -9.85 -9.34
N PHE A 414 29.49 -9.92 -9.64
CA PHE A 414 30.53 -9.26 -8.84
C PHE A 414 31.66 -8.74 -9.74
N LEU A 415 32.48 -7.84 -9.21
CA LEU A 415 33.37 -6.94 -9.98
C LEU A 415 32.59 -5.90 -10.79
N ASN A 416 33.31 -4.97 -11.44
CA ASN A 416 32.71 -3.85 -12.17
C ASN A 416 31.70 -3.05 -11.31
N GLY A 417 32.07 -2.73 -10.07
CA GLY A 417 31.16 -2.06 -9.13
C GLY A 417 30.01 -2.92 -8.59
N GLY A 418 30.06 -4.24 -8.75
CA GLY A 418 28.98 -5.17 -8.34
C GLY A 418 28.06 -5.56 -9.49
N GLU A 419 28.26 -4.97 -10.67
CA GLU A 419 27.43 -5.20 -11.85
C GLU A 419 27.89 -6.39 -12.70
N GLY A 420 29.11 -6.89 -12.50
CA GLY A 420 29.75 -7.85 -13.41
C GLY A 420 29.92 -7.30 -14.83
N PHE A 421 30.44 -8.13 -15.73
CA PHE A 421 30.61 -7.78 -17.14
C PHE A 421 29.52 -8.44 -17.98
N PRO A 422 28.76 -7.68 -18.77
CA PRO A 422 27.74 -8.24 -19.64
C PRO A 422 28.39 -9.08 -20.74
N VAL A 423 27.96 -10.33 -20.88
CA VAL A 423 28.48 -11.27 -21.88
C VAL A 423 27.42 -11.66 -22.91
N TRP A 424 26.16 -11.72 -22.49
CA TRP A 424 25.01 -11.91 -23.37
C TRP A 424 23.96 -10.83 -23.13
N TYR A 425 23.19 -10.57 -24.17
CA TYR A 425 22.21 -9.50 -24.21
C TYR A 425 20.89 -10.07 -24.71
N HIS A 426 19.81 -9.51 -24.19
CA HIS A 426 18.50 -9.80 -24.71
C HIS A 426 18.42 -9.40 -26.19
N LYS A 427 17.50 -10.05 -26.89
CA LYS A 427 17.21 -9.74 -28.28
C LYS A 427 15.76 -9.30 -28.36
N LYS A 428 15.53 -8.19 -29.04
CA LYS A 428 14.20 -7.75 -29.42
C LYS A 428 13.87 -8.39 -30.76
N ILE A 429 12.70 -9.03 -30.83
CA ILE A 429 12.18 -9.58 -32.09
C ILE A 429 11.18 -8.58 -32.63
N GLU A 430 11.48 -7.99 -33.78
CA GLU A 430 10.59 -7.04 -34.44
C GLU A 430 10.15 -7.56 -35.81
N PRO A 431 8.87 -7.39 -36.18
CA PRO A 431 8.39 -7.76 -37.50
C PRO A 431 8.93 -6.79 -38.55
N LYS A 432 9.75 -7.28 -39.48
CA LYS A 432 10.29 -6.52 -40.62
C LYS A 432 9.58 -6.91 -41.91
N ARG A 433 9.07 -5.92 -42.64
CA ARG A 433 8.46 -6.13 -43.95
C ARG A 433 9.54 -6.11 -45.04
N MET A 434 9.60 -7.17 -45.83
CA MET A 434 10.53 -7.33 -46.93
C MET A 434 10.00 -6.65 -48.21
N PRO A 435 10.87 -6.33 -49.20
CA PRO A 435 10.44 -5.71 -50.45
C PRO A 435 9.42 -6.53 -51.26
N ASP A 436 9.37 -7.85 -51.05
CA ASP A 436 8.40 -8.76 -51.66
C ASP A 436 7.05 -8.83 -50.91
N GLY A 437 6.91 -8.05 -49.84
CA GLY A 437 5.71 -7.99 -49.00
C GLY A 437 5.64 -9.05 -47.91
N SER A 438 6.60 -9.98 -47.83
CA SER A 438 6.67 -10.96 -46.74
C SER A 438 7.09 -10.30 -45.42
N MET A 439 6.67 -10.90 -44.29
CA MET A 439 7.06 -10.48 -42.95
C MET A 439 8.09 -11.46 -42.39
N ILE A 440 9.24 -10.94 -41.94
CA ILE A 440 10.25 -11.72 -41.23
C ILE A 440 10.41 -11.22 -39.81
N ALA A 441 10.83 -12.10 -38.91
CA ALA A 441 11.24 -11.75 -37.55
C ALA A 441 12.70 -11.28 -37.60
N GLU A 442 12.95 -9.99 -37.39
CA GLU A 442 14.30 -9.44 -37.27
C GLU A 442 14.70 -9.43 -35.78
N GLU A 443 15.80 -10.09 -35.46
CA GLU A 443 16.38 -10.09 -34.11
C GLU A 443 17.39 -8.95 -33.98
N THR A 444 17.06 -7.94 -33.19
CA THR A 444 17.98 -6.85 -32.85
C THR A 444 18.50 -7.05 -31.43
N LYS A 445 19.82 -7.05 -31.26
CA LYS A 445 20.46 -7.09 -29.94
C LYS A 445 20.08 -5.84 -29.15
N THR A 446 19.57 -6.01 -27.93
CA THR A 446 19.32 -4.90 -27.00
C THR A 446 20.57 -4.57 -26.19
N ASP A 447 20.55 -3.45 -25.49
CA ASP A 447 21.55 -3.05 -24.50
C ASP A 447 21.32 -3.68 -23.12
N TYR A 448 20.13 -4.25 -22.88
CA TYR A 448 19.81 -4.99 -21.66
C TYR A 448 20.52 -6.36 -21.62
N PRO A 449 21.48 -6.57 -20.70
CA PRO A 449 22.26 -7.79 -20.64
C PRO A 449 21.49 -8.93 -19.98
N ASP A 450 21.47 -10.10 -20.63
CA ASP A 450 20.83 -11.34 -20.15
C ASP A 450 21.73 -12.09 -19.17
N VAL A 451 23.03 -12.15 -19.47
CA VAL A 451 24.01 -12.82 -18.61
C VAL A 451 25.20 -11.91 -18.36
N ARG A 452 25.61 -11.88 -17.10
CA ARG A 452 26.77 -11.14 -16.63
C ARG A 452 27.74 -12.08 -15.94
N LEU A 453 29.03 -11.93 -16.22
CA LEU A 453 30.11 -12.71 -15.60
C LEU A 453 31.17 -11.78 -14.99
N PRO A 454 31.81 -12.17 -13.89
CA PRO A 454 31.51 -13.35 -13.09
C PRO A 454 30.29 -13.11 -12.17
N PHE A 455 29.63 -14.19 -11.73
CA PHE A 455 28.54 -14.15 -10.75
C PHE A 455 28.69 -15.28 -9.72
N TYR A 456 28.10 -15.08 -8.53
CA TYR A 456 27.88 -16.16 -7.55
C TYR A 456 26.44 -16.66 -7.66
N PRO A 457 26.17 -17.98 -7.55
CA PRO A 457 24.80 -18.45 -7.38
C PRO A 457 24.27 -17.93 -6.05
N ASN A 458 23.08 -17.30 -6.06
CA ASN A 458 22.47 -16.78 -4.83
C ASN A 458 21.81 -17.90 -4.01
N LEU A 459 22.63 -18.77 -3.44
CA LEU A 459 22.17 -19.91 -2.63
C LEU A 459 21.45 -19.45 -1.35
N GLY A 460 21.68 -18.23 -0.86
CA GLY A 460 20.98 -17.68 0.31
C GLY A 460 19.49 -17.46 0.09
N ARG A 461 19.03 -17.34 -1.16
CA ARG A 461 17.61 -17.28 -1.51
C ARG A 461 16.95 -18.66 -1.64
N MET A 462 17.73 -19.74 -1.57
CA MET A 462 17.16 -21.09 -1.46
C MET A 462 16.67 -21.29 -0.03
N GLN A 463 15.36 -21.37 0.14
CA GLN A 463 14.76 -21.46 1.46
C GLN A 463 13.85 -22.67 1.56
N ARG A 464 14.04 -23.45 2.63
CA ARG A 464 13.06 -24.44 3.04
C ARG A 464 11.83 -23.69 3.56
N ILE A 465 10.68 -23.98 2.97
CA ILE A 465 9.40 -23.45 3.43
C ILE A 465 9.12 -24.13 4.77
N ARG A 466 9.03 -23.33 5.84
CA ARG A 466 8.81 -23.83 7.21
C ARG A 466 7.33 -24.05 7.50
#